data_AF-A0A833H9I9-F1
#
_entry.id   AF-A0A833H9I9-F1
#
_cell.length_a   1.000
_cell.length_b   1.000
_cell.length_c   1.000
_cell.angle_alpha   90.00
_cell.angle_beta   90.00
_cell.angle_gamma   90.00
#
_symmetry.space_group_name_H-M   'P 1'
#
loop_
_entity.id
_entity.type
_entity.pdbx_description
1 polymer ?
#
loop_
_entity_poly.entity_id
_entity_poly.type
_entity_poly.pdbx_seq_one_letter_code
_entity_poly.pdbx_strand_id
1 'polypeptide(L)'
;AHHRPRTLAHRSERVAGRRQLARSGPGVREEDELDALAGHARARRQPAVGELGDDLEPGAVRALDRLRAAVALHAPARRVPRENRNGGGTCRGWGRRPGIARRGGGAGRQDEERGNQQTGAESGHGGRGSYGAARRVSNRSARLRPGCYHPGMRAAILAVGTELLSTDRLDTNSLRLAAVLERHAVALRHKAVVGDEEEEIAAALAEAARRADLVLVSGGLGPTVDDVTREACARWLGRPLEEDAEVWAAIERRFASLGRTPSGNNRRQAMVVSGAAVLRNPRGTAPGQRVEAGGLTVFLLPGVPFELETLVELHLEPWLAERSGGRGRERRTVRVAMRPESDVDRALEPAWAEFGRDALTVLSSPGEVRVRLTAEGAESERGARLDRMAERVRELLGDSVYGEGEELALEQVVGDLLAARGRTVATAESCTGGLLAERLTRVPGSSRYFPGGVVAYSDAQKTALLEVPASDLAEHGAVSEVVARALAAGARRRLGADFGIGITGVAGPEGGSDEKPVGTVHLAIAGPSGVRHRRLRLPGDRARVRWQATQAALELLRQVLLEASAGGAG
;
A
#
# COMPACT_ATOMS: atom_id res chain seq x y z
N ALA A 1 38.40 31.50 30.07
CA ALA A 1 37.99 32.80 30.65
C ALA A 1 37.75 33.78 29.51
N HIS A 2 36.84 34.75 29.68
CA HIS A 2 36.39 35.75 28.68
C HIS A 2 35.76 35.15 27.39
N HIS A 3 34.55 35.53 26.95
CA HIS A 3 34.03 36.85 26.52
C HIS A 3 34.62 37.36 25.20
N ARG A 4 33.84 37.90 24.25
CA ARG A 4 32.40 37.79 23.89
C ARG A 4 32.26 38.38 22.45
N PRO A 5 31.13 38.23 21.72
CA PRO A 5 31.05 38.60 20.30
C PRO A 5 30.84 40.11 20.08
N ARG A 6 31.01 40.57 18.83
CA ARG A 6 30.44 41.83 18.33
C ARG A 6 29.26 41.57 17.39
N THR A 7 28.11 42.10 17.75
CA THR A 7 26.98 42.32 16.85
C THR A 7 27.11 43.68 16.16
N LEU A 8 26.47 43.84 15.00
CA LEU A 8 26.05 45.14 14.45
C LEU A 8 24.79 44.90 13.58
N ALA A 9 23.95 45.92 13.41
CA ALA A 9 22.57 45.74 12.97
C ALA A 9 22.10 46.76 11.92
N HIS A 10 21.01 46.38 11.22
CA HIS A 10 20.04 47.20 10.49
C HIS A 10 20.44 48.58 9.93
N ARG A 11 20.47 48.68 8.60
CA ARG A 11 19.57 49.53 7.76
C ARG A 11 19.27 48.73 6.49
N SER A 12 18.06 48.58 5.94
CA SER A 12 16.83 49.38 5.87
C SER A 12 16.88 50.57 4.90
N GLU A 13 16.45 50.33 3.65
CA GLU A 13 16.07 51.40 2.72
C GLU A 13 14.91 50.94 1.82
N ARG A 14 14.18 51.90 1.23
CA ARG A 14 12.93 51.66 0.48
C ARG A 14 13.04 52.24 -0.92
N VAL A 15 12.45 51.58 -1.92
CA VAL A 15 12.10 52.20 -3.21
C VAL A 15 10.67 51.79 -3.59
N ALA A 16 9.84 52.77 -3.97
CA ALA A 16 8.45 52.52 -4.37
C ALA A 16 7.91 53.59 -5.33
N GLY A 17 7.34 53.15 -6.46
CA GLY A 17 6.64 53.99 -7.46
C GLY A 17 7.56 54.60 -8.54
N ARG A 18 7.03 55.05 -9.69
CA ARG A 18 5.64 54.98 -10.22
C ARG A 18 5.64 55.32 -11.73
N ARG A 19 4.68 54.76 -12.50
CA ARG A 19 3.80 55.34 -13.59
C ARG A 19 4.35 56.51 -14.47
N GLN A 20 4.01 56.74 -15.75
CA GLN A 20 3.03 56.26 -16.78
C GLN A 20 3.47 56.93 -18.14
N LEU A 21 2.89 56.86 -19.36
CA LEU A 21 1.70 56.27 -20.03
C LEU A 21 1.95 56.32 -21.58
N ALA A 22 1.34 55.45 -22.41
CA ALA A 22 0.74 55.70 -23.77
C ALA A 22 0.88 54.54 -24.78
N ARG A 23 0.06 54.42 -25.85
CA ARG A 23 -1.43 54.35 -25.94
C ARG A 23 -1.92 53.91 -27.35
N SER A 24 -2.40 52.66 -27.48
CA SER A 24 -3.20 52.09 -28.60
C SER A 24 -3.57 50.63 -28.25
N GLY A 25 -4.62 49.97 -28.74
CA GLY A 25 -5.97 50.43 -29.18
C GLY A 25 -6.16 50.75 -30.67
N PRO A 26 -7.25 50.29 -31.34
CA PRO A 26 -8.35 49.39 -30.92
C PRO A 26 -8.07 47.90 -31.24
N GLY A 27 -8.95 46.91 -31.00
CA GLY A 27 -10.21 46.91 -30.20
C GLY A 27 -11.44 46.33 -30.91
N VAL A 28 -11.90 45.13 -30.51
CA VAL A 28 -13.20 44.49 -30.82
C VAL A 28 -13.76 43.91 -29.50
N ARG A 29 -15.08 43.65 -29.39
CA ARG A 29 -15.76 43.08 -28.21
C ARG A 29 -16.23 41.66 -28.50
N GLU A 30 -16.06 40.75 -27.54
CA GLU A 30 -16.82 39.49 -27.44
C GLU A 30 -16.70 38.94 -26.00
N GLU A 31 -17.68 39.28 -25.17
CA GLU A 31 -17.94 38.67 -23.86
C GLU A 31 -19.36 38.09 -23.89
N ASP A 32 -19.56 36.88 -24.45
CA ASP A 32 -20.86 36.17 -24.42
C ASP A 32 -20.79 34.69 -24.89
N GLU A 33 -19.80 33.90 -24.45
CA GLU A 33 -19.75 32.45 -24.82
C GLU A 33 -19.17 31.48 -23.76
N LEU A 34 -19.49 31.67 -22.47
CA LEU A 34 -19.04 30.75 -21.40
C LEU A 34 -20.11 30.20 -20.43
N ASP A 35 -21.38 30.60 -20.53
CA ASP A 35 -22.48 30.10 -19.67
C ASP A 35 -23.33 28.96 -20.30
N ALA A 36 -23.02 28.53 -21.53
CA ALA A 36 -23.86 27.61 -22.30
C ALA A 36 -23.73 26.11 -21.95
N LEU A 37 -22.81 25.70 -21.07
CA LEU A 37 -22.51 24.29 -20.78
C LEU A 37 -22.59 23.88 -19.28
N ALA A 38 -23.14 24.75 -18.42
CA ALA A 38 -23.20 24.52 -16.96
C ALA A 38 -24.63 24.33 -16.40
N GLY A 39 -25.59 23.89 -17.22
CA GLY A 39 -26.99 23.66 -16.83
C GLY A 39 -27.50 22.25 -17.15
N HIS A 40 -28.43 21.75 -16.32
CA HIS A 40 -29.13 20.45 -16.45
C HIS A 40 -28.35 19.16 -16.12
N ALA A 41 -27.90 19.02 -14.86
CA ALA A 41 -27.38 17.76 -14.33
C ALA A 41 -27.96 17.36 -12.94
N ARG A 42 -29.28 17.49 -12.73
CA ARG A 42 -29.98 16.87 -11.57
C ARG A 42 -31.36 16.30 -11.91
N ALA A 43 -31.56 15.06 -11.47
CA ALA A 43 -32.82 14.35 -11.23
C ALA A 43 -33.81 14.18 -12.41
N ARG A 44 -33.77 13.01 -13.04
CA ARG A 44 -34.96 12.15 -13.29
C ARG A 44 -34.56 10.67 -13.39
N ARG A 45 -35.55 9.78 -13.25
CA ARG A 45 -35.37 8.33 -13.07
C ARG A 45 -35.12 7.61 -14.41
N GLN A 46 -34.51 6.43 -14.36
CA GLN A 46 -34.47 5.50 -15.49
C GLN A 46 -35.90 5.09 -15.90
N PRO A 47 -36.25 5.15 -17.21
CA PRO A 47 -37.28 4.28 -17.78
C PRO A 47 -36.69 2.90 -18.12
N ALA A 48 -37.57 1.91 -18.32
CA ALA A 48 -37.16 0.54 -18.67
C ALA A 48 -36.74 0.39 -20.14
N VAL A 49 -36.10 -0.73 -20.47
CA VAL A 49 -35.73 -1.07 -21.86
C VAL A 49 -36.98 -1.47 -22.65
N GLY A 50 -37.41 -0.61 -23.56
CA GLY A 50 -38.50 -0.85 -24.50
C GLY A 50 -38.60 0.26 -25.54
N GLU A 51 -38.82 -0.13 -26.80
CA GLU A 51 -39.37 0.69 -27.89
C GLU A 51 -38.75 2.08 -28.15
N LEU A 52 -37.61 2.08 -28.86
CA LEU A 52 -37.34 3.09 -29.90
C LEU A 52 -36.79 2.37 -31.14
N GLY A 53 -37.60 2.31 -32.19
CA GLY A 53 -37.20 1.92 -33.54
C GLY A 53 -37.24 3.14 -34.48
N ASP A 54 -36.78 2.92 -35.71
CA ASP A 54 -37.05 3.76 -36.89
C ASP A 54 -36.67 5.25 -36.79
N ASP A 55 -35.37 5.52 -36.66
CA ASP A 55 -34.69 6.59 -37.43
C ASP A 55 -33.15 6.42 -37.33
N LEU A 56 -32.58 5.51 -38.13
CA LEU A 56 -31.13 5.29 -38.21
C LEU A 56 -30.65 5.09 -39.65
N GLU A 57 -29.71 5.95 -40.06
CA GLU A 57 -28.99 5.92 -41.33
C GLU A 57 -28.48 4.51 -41.71
N PRO A 58 -28.58 4.07 -42.99
CA PRO A 58 -28.12 2.74 -43.42
C PRO A 58 -26.62 2.44 -43.20
N GLY A 59 -25.80 3.42 -42.82
CA GLY A 59 -24.45 3.21 -42.31
C GLY A 59 -24.42 2.70 -40.86
N ALA A 60 -25.27 3.26 -39.99
CA ALA A 60 -25.28 2.99 -38.55
C ALA A 60 -25.70 1.55 -38.22
N VAL A 61 -26.72 1.02 -38.90
CA VAL A 61 -27.19 -0.37 -38.71
C VAL A 61 -26.05 -1.38 -38.94
N ARG A 62 -25.27 -1.18 -40.01
CA ARG A 62 -24.12 -2.02 -40.35
C ARG A 62 -22.92 -1.87 -39.41
N ALA A 63 -22.83 -0.77 -38.66
CA ALA A 63 -21.88 -0.64 -37.55
C ALA A 63 -22.38 -1.39 -36.29
N LEU A 64 -23.68 -1.27 -35.98
CA LEU A 64 -24.31 -1.94 -34.83
C LEU A 64 -24.21 -3.46 -34.92
N ASP A 65 -24.47 -4.04 -36.09
CA ASP A 65 -24.43 -5.50 -36.25
C ASP A 65 -22.99 -6.06 -36.24
N ARG A 66 -22.00 -5.28 -36.68
CA ARG A 66 -20.57 -5.62 -36.49
C ARG A 66 -20.18 -5.60 -35.01
N LEU A 67 -20.67 -4.62 -34.24
CA LEU A 67 -20.49 -4.57 -32.79
C LEU A 67 -21.17 -5.74 -32.07
N ARG A 68 -22.41 -6.10 -32.45
CA ARG A 68 -23.12 -7.27 -31.92
C ARG A 68 -22.37 -8.58 -32.20
N ALA A 69 -21.86 -8.76 -33.42
CA ALA A 69 -21.04 -9.91 -33.79
C ALA A 69 -19.71 -9.98 -33.00
N ALA A 70 -19.05 -8.84 -32.78
CA ALA A 70 -17.82 -8.77 -31.99
C ALA A 70 -18.05 -9.13 -30.51
N VAL A 71 -19.12 -8.62 -29.90
CA VAL A 71 -19.48 -8.93 -28.49
C VAL A 71 -19.85 -10.40 -28.31
N ALA A 72 -20.51 -11.03 -29.30
CA ALA A 72 -20.86 -12.45 -29.26
C ALA A 72 -19.63 -13.39 -29.21
N LEU A 73 -18.46 -12.95 -29.69
CA LEU A 73 -17.24 -13.77 -29.76
C LEU A 73 -16.41 -13.79 -28.46
N HIS A 74 -16.79 -13.04 -27.42
CA HIS A 74 -16.04 -12.95 -26.15
C HIS A 74 -16.88 -13.27 -24.89
N ALA A 75 -18.04 -13.91 -25.05
CA ALA A 75 -18.82 -14.42 -23.92
C ALA A 75 -18.18 -15.69 -23.32
N PRO A 76 -17.85 -15.74 -22.01
CA PRO A 76 -17.30 -16.94 -21.38
C PRO A 76 -18.35 -18.06 -21.28
N ALA A 77 -17.95 -19.28 -21.64
CA ALA A 77 -18.85 -20.43 -21.73
C ALA A 77 -19.44 -20.83 -20.37
N ARG A 78 -20.74 -20.53 -20.14
CA ARG A 78 -21.49 -21.03 -18.99
C ARG A 78 -21.64 -22.55 -19.07
N ARG A 79 -21.08 -23.29 -18.11
CA ARG A 79 -21.40 -24.72 -17.91
C ARG A 79 -22.82 -24.85 -17.36
N VAL A 80 -23.69 -25.52 -18.09
CA VAL A 80 -25.02 -25.93 -17.64
C VAL A 80 -24.93 -27.32 -16.99
N PRO A 81 -25.55 -27.58 -15.83
CA PRO A 81 -25.62 -28.93 -15.26
C PRO A 81 -26.45 -29.85 -16.15
N ARG A 82 -25.98 -31.08 -16.40
CA ARG A 82 -26.82 -32.13 -16.97
C ARG A 82 -27.62 -32.79 -15.84
N GLU A 83 -28.91 -32.48 -15.75
CA GLU A 83 -29.87 -33.46 -15.26
C GLU A 83 -29.84 -34.69 -16.19
N ASN A 84 -29.98 -35.88 -15.64
CA ASN A 84 -30.13 -37.11 -16.42
C ASN A 84 -31.22 -37.97 -15.75
N ARG A 85 -32.37 -38.13 -16.41
CA ARG A 85 -33.52 -38.87 -15.86
C ARG A 85 -33.40 -40.37 -16.13
N ASN A 86 -33.85 -41.14 -15.15
CA ASN A 86 -34.39 -42.51 -15.22
C ASN A 86 -33.55 -43.62 -15.89
N GLY A 87 -33.21 -44.64 -15.09
CA GLY A 87 -32.67 -45.92 -15.56
C GLY A 87 -32.31 -46.80 -14.37
N GLY A 88 -33.26 -47.61 -13.87
CA GLY A 88 -33.03 -48.52 -12.75
C GLY A 88 -32.30 -49.80 -13.16
N GLY A 89 -31.60 -50.45 -12.23
CA GLY A 89 -30.86 -51.69 -12.53
C GLY A 89 -29.95 -52.22 -11.41
N THR A 90 -30.57 -52.90 -10.44
CA THR A 90 -30.04 -54.08 -9.70
C THR A 90 -28.52 -54.33 -9.51
N CYS A 91 -28.13 -54.48 -8.24
CA CYS A 91 -27.32 -55.59 -7.68
C CYS A 91 -25.80 -55.75 -7.98
N ARG A 92 -25.04 -55.89 -6.86
CA ARG A 92 -24.00 -56.91 -6.56
C ARG A 92 -22.92 -57.17 -7.64
N GLY A 93 -21.64 -56.79 -7.51
CA GLY A 93 -20.73 -57.11 -6.39
C GLY A 93 -19.63 -58.12 -6.81
N TRP A 94 -18.55 -58.23 -6.02
CA TRP A 94 -17.42 -59.20 -6.14
C TRP A 94 -16.47 -59.07 -7.36
N GLY A 95 -15.19 -59.47 -7.19
CA GLY A 95 -14.21 -59.57 -8.29
C GLY A 95 -12.75 -59.26 -7.90
N ARG A 96 -11.99 -60.26 -7.41
CA ARG A 96 -10.60 -60.08 -6.90
C ARG A 96 -9.52 -60.28 -7.99
N ARG A 97 -8.53 -59.35 -8.07
CA ARG A 97 -7.07 -59.59 -8.34
C ARG A 97 -6.70 -60.31 -9.68
N PRO A 98 -5.42 -60.59 -10.02
CA PRO A 98 -4.08 -60.29 -9.42
C PRO A 98 -3.25 -59.27 -10.28
N GLY A 99 -1.95 -58.98 -10.08
CA GLY A 99 -0.92 -59.29 -9.04
C GLY A 99 0.51 -59.47 -9.62
N ILE A 100 1.56 -59.49 -8.75
CA ILE A 100 3.02 -59.70 -9.05
C ILE A 100 3.72 -58.44 -9.66
N ALA A 101 4.97 -58.03 -9.34
CA ALA A 101 6.09 -58.47 -8.46
C ALA A 101 6.70 -57.25 -7.70
N ARG A 102 7.26 -57.33 -6.46
CA ARG A 102 8.60 -57.79 -6.00
C ARG A 102 9.79 -57.06 -6.68
N ARG A 103 10.86 -56.58 -6.02
CA ARG A 103 11.48 -56.76 -4.65
C ARG A 103 11.94 -55.38 -4.07
N GLY A 104 12.39 -55.18 -2.82
CA GLY A 104 12.56 -56.06 -1.64
C GLY A 104 13.32 -55.36 -0.47
N GLY A 105 13.46 -56.04 0.69
CA GLY A 105 14.09 -55.54 1.94
C GLY A 105 13.08 -55.27 3.07
N GLY A 106 13.34 -55.52 4.37
CA GLY A 106 14.60 -56.01 4.97
C GLY A 106 14.66 -56.39 6.47
N ALA A 107 13.55 -56.70 7.18
CA ALA A 107 13.47 -57.21 8.59
C ALA A 107 13.96 -56.26 9.74
N GLY A 108 13.62 -56.45 11.03
CA GLY A 108 12.77 -57.44 11.74
C GLY A 108 11.98 -56.81 12.93
N ARG A 109 10.95 -57.48 13.50
CA ARG A 109 10.94 -58.26 14.79
C ARG A 109 11.17 -57.42 16.07
N GLN A 110 10.47 -57.56 17.20
CA GLN A 110 9.38 -58.45 17.71
C GLN A 110 8.60 -57.67 18.82
N ASP A 111 7.26 -57.69 18.90
CA ASP A 111 6.31 -58.64 19.56
C ASP A 111 6.22 -58.57 21.12
N GLU A 112 5.06 -58.12 21.65
CA GLU A 112 4.37 -58.47 22.93
C GLU A 112 3.06 -57.63 23.02
N GLU A 113 1.84 -58.17 22.83
CA GLU A 113 0.95 -58.95 23.73
C GLU A 113 0.22 -58.09 24.82
N ARG A 114 -1.08 -57.76 24.62
CA ARG A 114 -2.31 -58.30 25.30
C ARG A 114 -2.55 -57.90 26.78
N GLY A 115 -3.78 -57.67 27.27
CA GLY A 115 -5.14 -57.78 26.68
C GLY A 115 -6.29 -57.48 27.68
N ASN A 116 -7.51 -57.96 27.36
CA ASN A 116 -8.84 -57.76 28.04
C ASN A 116 -9.43 -56.32 28.01
N GLN A 117 -10.70 -56.03 27.67
CA GLN A 117 -12.03 -56.72 27.59
C GLN A 117 -13.00 -56.46 28.76
N GLN A 118 -14.31 -56.56 28.47
CA GLN A 118 -15.41 -55.83 29.16
C GLN A 118 -16.42 -56.71 29.93
N THR A 119 -16.94 -56.16 31.02
CA THR A 119 -18.31 -56.32 31.58
C THR A 119 -18.76 -54.95 32.13
N GLY A 120 -20.03 -54.66 32.44
CA GLY A 120 -21.27 -55.46 32.36
C GLY A 120 -22.52 -54.58 32.65
N ALA A 121 -23.62 -55.21 33.08
CA ALA A 121 -24.86 -54.57 33.58
C ALA A 121 -25.21 -55.18 34.96
N GLU A 122 -26.22 -54.78 35.76
CA GLU A 122 -27.36 -53.86 35.62
C GLU A 122 -27.95 -53.53 37.02
N SER A 123 -28.76 -52.47 37.22
CA SER A 123 -29.99 -52.42 38.09
C SER A 123 -30.40 -51.02 38.61
N GLY A 124 -31.71 -50.80 38.81
CA GLY A 124 -32.19 -50.43 40.16
C GLY A 124 -32.69 -49.01 40.52
N HIS A 125 -33.72 -48.46 39.86
CA HIS A 125 -34.83 -47.66 40.47
C HIS A 125 -34.59 -46.39 41.35
N GLY A 126 -35.29 -45.29 41.00
CA GLY A 126 -36.17 -44.58 41.96
C GLY A 126 -35.89 -43.10 42.30
N GLY A 127 -36.79 -42.18 41.88
CA GLY A 127 -36.85 -40.80 42.39
C GLY A 127 -37.57 -39.81 41.46
N ARG A 128 -38.45 -38.94 41.99
CA ARG A 128 -39.15 -37.84 41.25
C ARG A 128 -38.81 -36.49 41.88
N GLY A 129 -38.79 -35.38 41.12
CA GLY A 129 -38.90 -34.05 41.75
C GLY A 129 -38.57 -32.77 40.97
N SER A 130 -39.60 -32.14 40.40
CA SER A 130 -39.78 -30.66 40.34
C SER A 130 -38.94 -29.79 39.37
N TYR A 131 -39.25 -28.48 39.37
CA TYR A 131 -38.97 -27.50 38.31
C TYR A 131 -37.89 -26.47 38.68
N GLY A 132 -37.15 -26.02 37.66
CA GLY A 132 -36.63 -24.65 37.41
C GLY A 132 -36.19 -23.72 38.56
N ALA A 133 -34.93 -23.27 38.49
CA ALA A 133 -34.50 -21.98 39.02
C ALA A 133 -33.27 -21.43 38.24
N ALA A 134 -33.24 -20.12 37.99
CA ALA A 134 -32.10 -19.47 37.34
C ALA A 134 -30.90 -19.33 38.29
N ARG A 135 -29.70 -19.76 37.86
CA ARG A 135 -28.47 -19.51 38.61
C ARG A 135 -27.92 -18.11 38.30
N ARG A 136 -27.96 -17.23 39.31
CA ARG A 136 -27.31 -15.92 39.31
C ARG A 136 -25.80 -16.10 39.11
N VAL A 137 -25.19 -15.34 38.19
CA VAL A 137 -23.73 -15.17 38.16
C VAL A 137 -23.33 -14.32 39.37
N SER A 138 -22.34 -14.78 40.13
CA SER A 138 -21.94 -14.12 41.37
C SER A 138 -21.01 -12.93 41.12
N ASN A 139 -21.25 -11.85 41.87
CA ASN A 139 -20.54 -10.59 41.73
C ASN A 139 -19.09 -10.73 42.23
N ARG A 140 -18.09 -10.45 41.37
CA ARG A 140 -16.67 -10.36 41.79
C ARG A 140 -16.28 -8.91 42.02
N SER A 141 -16.39 -8.46 43.27
CA SER A 141 -15.92 -7.15 43.73
C SER A 141 -14.38 -7.08 43.83
N ALA A 142 -13.71 -6.98 42.68
CA ALA A 142 -12.30 -6.64 42.62
C ALA A 142 -12.09 -5.14 42.93
N ARG A 143 -11.32 -4.82 43.98
CA ARG A 143 -11.01 -3.43 44.34
C ARG A 143 -9.99 -2.86 43.34
N LEU A 144 -10.42 -1.90 42.52
CA LEU A 144 -9.54 -1.17 41.62
C LEU A 144 -8.48 -0.39 42.42
N ARG A 145 -7.20 -0.53 42.02
CA ARG A 145 -6.14 0.40 42.37
C ARG A 145 -5.83 1.27 41.15
N PRO A 146 -5.67 2.59 41.28
CA PRO A 146 -5.17 3.41 40.18
C PRO A 146 -3.67 3.13 39.97
N GLY A 147 -3.24 3.08 38.70
CA GLY A 147 -1.82 2.99 38.34
C GLY A 147 -1.18 1.61 38.53
N CYS A 148 -1.52 0.63 37.68
CA CYS A 148 -0.65 -0.52 37.44
C CYS A 148 -0.60 -0.91 35.96
N TYR A 149 0.63 -0.91 35.44
CA TYR A 149 1.03 -1.32 34.09
C TYR A 149 0.58 -2.76 33.79
N HIS A 150 -0.13 -2.98 32.67
CA HIS A 150 -0.52 -4.32 32.23
C HIS A 150 0.36 -4.79 31.07
N PRO A 151 1.12 -5.89 31.21
CA PRO A 151 1.82 -6.50 30.08
C PRO A 151 0.82 -6.89 28.99
N GLY A 152 1.05 -6.42 27.75
CA GLY A 152 0.27 -6.81 26.58
C GLY A 152 -1.19 -6.34 26.58
N MET A 153 -1.43 -5.02 26.62
CA MET A 153 -2.73 -4.43 26.28
C MET A 153 -3.26 -5.05 24.98
N ARG A 154 -4.54 -5.42 24.97
CA ARG A 154 -5.20 -6.03 23.81
C ARG A 154 -6.09 -5.01 23.13
N ALA A 155 -6.05 -4.95 21.81
CA ALA A 155 -6.90 -4.07 21.02
C ALA A 155 -7.88 -4.84 20.11
N ALA A 156 -9.00 -4.21 19.81
CA ALA A 156 -9.92 -4.59 18.75
C ALA A 156 -10.17 -3.38 17.83
N ILE A 157 -10.36 -3.64 16.54
CA ILE A 157 -10.77 -2.60 15.57
C ILE A 157 -12.15 -2.97 15.01
N LEU A 158 -13.04 -1.98 14.95
CA LEU A 158 -14.32 -2.05 14.26
C LEU A 158 -14.36 -0.96 13.18
N ALA A 159 -14.41 -1.36 11.91
CA ALA A 159 -14.74 -0.43 10.83
C ALA A 159 -16.26 -0.41 10.66
N VAL A 160 -16.87 0.78 10.68
CA VAL A 160 -18.31 0.98 10.47
C VAL A 160 -18.50 1.64 9.11
N GLY A 161 -19.36 1.06 8.30
CA GLY A 161 -19.66 1.52 6.95
C GLY A 161 -20.16 0.37 6.10
N THR A 162 -21.41 0.44 5.65
CA THR A 162 -22.05 -0.59 4.81
C THR A 162 -21.34 -0.74 3.46
N GLU A 163 -20.69 0.32 2.97
CA GLU A 163 -19.88 0.30 1.74
C GLU A 163 -18.51 -0.38 1.92
N LEU A 164 -18.11 -0.69 3.16
CA LEU A 164 -16.96 -1.53 3.49
C LEU A 164 -17.29 -3.03 3.52
N LEU A 165 -18.58 -3.39 3.50
CA LEU A 165 -19.06 -4.78 3.35
C LEU A 165 -19.20 -5.20 1.88
N SER A 166 -19.11 -4.24 0.94
CA SER A 166 -19.19 -4.47 -0.50
C SER A 166 -17.81 -4.39 -1.18
N THR A 167 -17.78 -4.36 -2.52
CA THR A 167 -16.57 -4.09 -3.31
C THR A 167 -16.30 -2.60 -3.52
N ASP A 168 -17.20 -1.71 -3.06
CA ASP A 168 -17.17 -0.29 -3.43
C ASP A 168 -16.06 0.49 -2.71
N ARG A 169 -15.65 0.05 -1.51
CA ARG A 169 -14.59 0.69 -0.73
C ARG A 169 -13.77 -0.31 0.08
N LEU A 170 -12.45 -0.23 -0.06
CA LEU A 170 -11.52 -1.00 0.76
C LEU A 170 -11.28 -0.34 2.12
N ASP A 171 -11.47 -1.11 3.20
CA ASP A 171 -11.09 -0.71 4.56
C ASP A 171 -9.55 -0.63 4.70
N THR A 172 -9.04 0.57 4.44
CA THR A 172 -7.64 0.96 4.68
C THR A 172 -7.44 1.58 6.06
N ASN A 173 -8.49 2.12 6.69
CA ASN A 173 -8.42 2.74 8.01
C ASN A 173 -7.96 1.75 9.07
N SER A 174 -8.53 0.53 9.10
CA SER A 174 -8.12 -0.48 10.07
C SER A 174 -6.68 -0.97 9.87
N LEU A 175 -6.14 -0.88 8.65
CA LEU A 175 -4.74 -1.22 8.39
C LEU A 175 -3.81 -0.14 8.97
N ARG A 176 -4.20 1.13 8.86
CA ARG A 176 -3.49 2.27 9.50
C ARG A 176 -3.54 2.15 11.03
N LEU A 177 -4.72 1.86 11.60
CA LEU A 177 -4.88 1.64 13.04
C LEU A 177 -4.11 0.40 13.53
N ALA A 178 -4.04 -0.68 12.76
CA ALA A 178 -3.21 -1.83 13.10
C ALA A 178 -1.72 -1.47 13.17
N ALA A 179 -1.21 -0.67 12.21
CA ALA A 179 0.17 -0.20 12.22
C ALA A 179 0.47 0.75 13.39
N VAL A 180 -0.50 1.54 13.86
CA VAL A 180 -0.41 2.34 15.09
C VAL A 180 -0.29 1.44 16.32
N LEU A 181 -1.18 0.45 16.46
CA LEU A 181 -1.18 -0.48 17.59
C LEU A 181 0.13 -1.26 17.68
N GLU A 182 0.68 -1.71 16.54
CA GLU A 182 2.01 -2.32 16.50
C GLU A 182 3.11 -1.38 17.00
N ARG A 183 3.12 -0.10 16.59
CA ARG A 183 4.13 0.88 17.05
C ARG A 183 4.21 0.97 18.57
N HIS A 184 3.08 0.90 19.26
CA HIS A 184 3.00 0.96 20.72
C HIS A 184 2.95 -0.43 21.41
N ALA A 185 3.30 -1.50 20.70
CA ALA A 185 3.31 -2.89 21.20
C ALA A 185 1.95 -3.37 21.77
N VAL A 186 0.83 -2.83 21.26
CA VAL A 186 -0.52 -3.22 21.64
C VAL A 186 -1.00 -4.36 20.73
N ALA A 187 -1.42 -5.46 21.34
CA ALA A 187 -1.74 -6.68 20.61
C ALA A 187 -3.16 -6.63 20.03
N LEU A 188 -3.28 -6.41 18.72
CA LEU A 188 -4.55 -6.55 18.00
C LEU A 188 -5.06 -8.00 18.10
N ARG A 189 -6.25 -8.20 18.69
CA ARG A 189 -6.88 -9.51 18.90
C ARG A 189 -8.15 -9.74 18.09
N HIS A 190 -8.74 -8.68 17.54
CA HIS A 190 -9.97 -8.74 16.76
C HIS A 190 -10.01 -7.59 15.75
N LYS A 191 -10.48 -7.86 14.53
CA LYS A 191 -10.85 -6.86 13.54
C LYS A 191 -12.17 -7.30 12.91
N ALA A 192 -13.14 -6.41 12.83
CA ALA A 192 -14.39 -6.63 12.10
C ALA A 192 -14.77 -5.40 11.26
N VAL A 193 -15.62 -5.62 10.27
CA VAL A 193 -16.36 -4.60 9.52
C VAL A 193 -17.85 -4.81 9.83
N VAL A 194 -18.61 -3.72 9.97
CA VAL A 194 -20.00 -3.71 10.45
C VAL A 194 -20.82 -2.73 9.61
N GLY A 195 -22.11 -3.03 9.37
CA GLY A 195 -23.02 -2.11 8.70
C GLY A 195 -23.39 -0.90 9.57
N ASP A 196 -24.13 0.03 8.98
CA ASP A 196 -24.56 1.28 9.64
C ASP A 196 -25.86 1.10 10.45
N GLU A 197 -26.06 -0.08 11.05
CA GLU A 197 -27.20 -0.39 11.92
C GLU A 197 -26.80 -0.35 13.40
N GLU A 198 -27.60 0.34 14.22
CA GLU A 198 -27.28 0.63 15.62
C GLU A 198 -27.13 -0.66 16.46
N GLU A 199 -28.03 -1.63 16.24
CA GLU A 199 -27.99 -2.96 16.82
C GLU A 199 -26.73 -3.77 16.44
N GLU A 200 -26.29 -3.72 15.17
CA GLU A 200 -25.10 -4.42 14.72
C GLU A 200 -23.83 -3.84 15.35
N ILE A 201 -23.71 -2.50 15.35
CA ILE A 201 -22.56 -1.80 15.94
C ILE A 201 -22.51 -2.05 17.46
N ALA A 202 -23.66 -2.03 18.15
CA ALA A 202 -23.75 -2.37 19.58
C ALA A 202 -23.35 -3.84 19.87
N ALA A 203 -23.76 -4.78 19.02
CA ALA A 203 -23.37 -6.19 19.14
C ALA A 203 -21.86 -6.40 18.86
N ALA A 204 -21.29 -5.70 17.87
CA ALA A 204 -19.87 -5.74 17.54
C ALA A 204 -19.00 -5.09 18.63
N LEU A 205 -19.46 -4.00 19.25
CA LEU A 205 -18.85 -3.39 20.44
C LEU A 205 -18.83 -4.38 21.62
N ALA A 206 -19.96 -5.04 21.88
CA ALA A 206 -20.04 -6.08 22.90
C ALA A 206 -19.03 -7.20 22.63
N GLU A 207 -18.91 -7.68 21.39
CA GLU A 207 -17.97 -8.74 21.01
C GLU A 207 -16.50 -8.31 21.15
N ALA A 208 -16.17 -7.09 20.72
CA ALA A 208 -14.84 -6.51 20.85
C ALA A 208 -14.40 -6.40 22.33
N ALA A 209 -15.30 -5.95 23.21
CA ALA A 209 -15.05 -5.82 24.65
C ALA A 209 -14.79 -7.16 25.37
N ARG A 210 -15.23 -8.31 24.82
CA ARG A 210 -14.88 -9.64 25.37
C ARG A 210 -13.45 -10.06 25.04
N ARG A 211 -12.80 -9.40 24.06
CA ARG A 211 -11.52 -9.81 23.47
C ARG A 211 -10.38 -8.83 23.74
N ALA A 212 -10.70 -7.57 23.99
CA ALA A 212 -9.78 -6.46 24.05
C ALA A 212 -10.01 -5.55 25.27
N ASP A 213 -8.97 -4.81 25.65
CA ASP A 213 -8.96 -3.77 26.69
C ASP A 213 -9.13 -2.35 26.06
N LEU A 214 -8.84 -2.26 24.75
CA LEU A 214 -9.01 -1.09 23.89
C LEU A 214 -9.86 -1.46 22.66
N VAL A 215 -10.89 -0.67 22.35
CA VAL A 215 -11.65 -0.77 21.09
C VAL A 215 -11.47 0.51 20.29
N LEU A 216 -11.07 0.38 19.03
CA LEU A 216 -10.98 1.49 18.07
C LEU A 216 -12.08 1.34 17.03
N VAL A 217 -13.03 2.28 17.00
CA VAL A 217 -14.12 2.33 16.03
C VAL A 217 -13.81 3.40 14.98
N SER A 218 -13.96 3.09 13.70
CA SER A 218 -13.74 4.00 12.57
C SER A 218 -14.97 4.04 11.66
N GLY A 219 -15.77 5.11 11.72
CA GLY A 219 -16.96 5.28 10.88
C GLY A 219 -18.18 5.86 11.64
N GLY A 220 -19.23 6.22 10.91
CA GLY A 220 -20.53 6.64 11.45
C GLY A 220 -20.54 7.86 12.40
N LEU A 221 -19.63 8.84 12.22
CA LEU A 221 -19.53 10.07 13.05
C LEU A 221 -19.89 11.37 12.32
N GLY A 222 -20.30 11.31 11.05
CA GLY A 222 -20.81 12.44 10.30
C GLY A 222 -22.21 12.92 10.77
N PRO A 223 -22.92 13.69 9.92
CA PRO A 223 -24.23 14.26 10.19
C PRO A 223 -25.40 13.56 9.47
N THR A 224 -25.21 12.45 8.76
CA THR A 224 -26.27 11.78 7.97
C THR A 224 -27.01 10.72 8.80
N VAL A 225 -28.09 10.15 8.27
CA VAL A 225 -29.01 9.30 9.05
C VAL A 225 -28.40 7.97 9.49
N ASP A 226 -27.50 7.47 8.65
CA ASP A 226 -26.57 6.33 8.77
C ASP A 226 -25.40 6.57 9.74
N ASP A 227 -25.08 7.82 10.12
CA ASP A 227 -24.07 8.11 11.14
C ASP A 227 -24.59 7.82 12.57
N VAL A 228 -24.69 6.54 12.93
CA VAL A 228 -25.26 6.05 14.21
C VAL A 228 -24.23 5.48 15.19
N THR A 229 -22.92 5.63 14.94
CA THR A 229 -21.87 5.03 15.79
C THR A 229 -21.86 5.58 17.22
N ARG A 230 -22.22 6.86 17.43
CA ARG A 230 -22.30 7.44 18.79
C ARG A 230 -23.51 6.87 19.53
N GLU A 231 -24.64 6.83 18.85
CA GLU A 231 -25.93 6.32 19.31
C GLU A 231 -25.81 4.85 19.75
N ALA A 232 -25.19 4.00 18.91
CA ALA A 232 -24.89 2.60 19.23
C ALA A 232 -23.96 2.45 20.44
N CYS A 233 -22.91 3.27 20.53
CA CYS A 233 -21.97 3.25 21.64
C CYS A 233 -22.63 3.70 22.96
N ALA A 234 -23.45 4.76 22.92
CA ALA A 234 -24.22 5.28 24.05
C ALA A 234 -25.20 4.22 24.58
N ARG A 235 -26.02 3.64 23.70
CA ARG A 235 -26.98 2.58 24.02
C ARG A 235 -26.31 1.34 24.61
N TRP A 236 -25.21 0.87 24.00
CA TRP A 236 -24.46 -0.28 24.48
C TRP A 236 -23.81 -0.04 25.86
N LEU A 237 -23.30 1.16 26.12
CA LEU A 237 -22.74 1.55 27.42
C LEU A 237 -23.80 1.90 28.47
N GLY A 238 -25.08 1.98 28.11
CA GLY A 238 -26.16 2.42 28.99
C GLY A 238 -26.04 3.89 29.41
N ARG A 239 -25.49 4.75 28.54
CA ARG A 239 -25.25 6.18 28.80
C ARG A 239 -26.06 7.05 27.83
N PRO A 240 -26.52 8.25 28.24
CA PRO A 240 -27.13 9.19 27.31
C PRO A 240 -26.10 9.80 26.37
N LEU A 241 -26.60 10.37 25.27
CA LEU A 241 -25.89 11.38 24.49
C LEU A 241 -26.23 12.77 25.03
N GLU A 242 -25.22 13.60 25.23
CA GLU A 242 -25.31 14.98 25.71
C GLU A 242 -24.76 15.94 24.64
N GLU A 243 -25.24 17.19 24.57
CA GLU A 243 -24.76 18.15 23.57
C GLU A 243 -23.56 18.94 24.11
N ASP A 244 -22.41 18.83 23.43
CA ASP A 244 -21.22 19.61 23.74
C ASP A 244 -21.26 20.98 23.04
N ALA A 245 -21.37 22.03 23.84
CA ALA A 245 -21.45 23.41 23.37
C ALA A 245 -20.14 23.93 22.75
N GLU A 246 -18.97 23.41 23.14
CA GLU A 246 -17.70 23.79 22.52
C GLU A 246 -17.54 23.17 21.13
N VAL A 247 -17.98 21.91 20.97
CA VAL A 247 -18.07 21.23 19.67
C VAL A 247 -19.07 21.95 18.76
N TRP A 248 -20.27 22.26 19.24
CA TRP A 248 -21.25 22.99 18.44
C TRP A 248 -20.70 24.34 17.97
N ALA A 249 -20.15 25.14 18.89
CA ALA A 249 -19.51 26.42 18.53
C ALA A 249 -18.28 26.23 17.61
N ALA A 250 -17.57 25.09 17.65
CA ALA A 250 -16.49 24.78 16.72
C ALA A 250 -17.01 24.46 15.31
N ILE A 251 -18.14 23.75 15.21
CA ILE A 251 -18.84 23.49 13.94
C ILE A 251 -19.33 24.83 13.36
N GLU A 252 -20.01 25.66 14.15
CA GLU A 252 -20.46 27.01 13.72
C GLU A 252 -19.30 27.86 13.19
N ARG A 253 -18.20 27.99 13.94
CA ARG A 253 -17.00 28.72 13.50
C ARG A 253 -16.42 28.18 12.19
N ARG A 254 -16.39 26.86 12.01
CA ARG A 254 -15.88 26.22 10.79
C ARG A 254 -16.79 26.49 9.58
N PHE A 255 -18.10 26.38 9.75
CA PHE A 255 -19.06 26.73 8.69
C PHE A 255 -18.98 28.22 8.34
N ALA A 256 -18.89 29.11 9.34
CA ALA A 256 -18.74 30.55 9.13
C ALA A 256 -17.45 30.90 8.36
N SER A 257 -16.32 30.24 8.65
CA SER A 257 -15.07 30.41 7.88
C SER A 257 -15.15 29.94 6.42
N LEU A 258 -16.20 29.20 6.06
CA LEU A 258 -16.50 28.76 4.70
C LEU A 258 -17.67 29.55 4.07
N GLY A 259 -18.11 30.65 4.71
CA GLY A 259 -19.24 31.47 4.23
C GLY A 259 -20.60 30.78 4.32
N ARG A 260 -20.77 29.83 5.25
CA ARG A 260 -21.97 28.97 5.37
C ARG A 260 -22.49 28.93 6.82
N THR A 261 -23.72 28.47 6.97
CA THR A 261 -24.36 28.13 8.26
C THR A 261 -24.49 26.61 8.34
N PRO A 262 -24.26 25.97 9.50
CA PRO A 262 -24.52 24.53 9.67
C PRO A 262 -26.02 24.24 9.61
N SER A 263 -26.42 23.12 8.99
CA SER A 263 -27.81 22.65 9.00
C SER A 263 -28.10 21.86 10.27
N GLY A 264 -29.38 21.73 10.65
CA GLY A 264 -29.79 21.12 11.93
C GLY A 264 -29.27 19.70 12.15
N ASN A 265 -29.02 18.92 11.09
CA ASN A 265 -28.40 17.61 11.18
C ASN A 265 -26.92 17.63 11.59
N ASN A 266 -26.18 18.71 11.31
CA ASN A 266 -24.81 18.87 11.83
C ASN A 266 -24.78 18.96 13.36
N ARG A 267 -25.89 19.33 14.02
CA ARG A 267 -25.97 19.36 15.49
C ARG A 267 -25.84 17.97 16.12
N ARG A 268 -26.17 16.90 15.39
CA ARG A 268 -25.85 15.50 15.81
C ARG A 268 -24.35 15.25 15.97
N GLN A 269 -23.49 16.01 15.28
CA GLN A 269 -22.04 15.90 15.45
C GLN A 269 -21.52 16.52 16.75
N ALA A 270 -22.33 17.34 17.43
CA ALA A 270 -22.06 17.85 18.78
C ALA A 270 -22.57 16.93 19.90
N MET A 271 -23.24 15.82 19.56
CA MET A 271 -23.71 14.85 20.54
C MET A 271 -22.57 13.91 20.97
N VAL A 272 -22.27 13.88 22.26
CA VAL A 272 -21.18 13.12 22.86
C VAL A 272 -21.72 12.11 23.88
N VAL A 273 -21.10 10.93 23.97
CA VAL A 273 -21.46 9.94 24.98
C VAL A 273 -21.14 10.50 26.37
N SER A 274 -22.07 10.41 27.32
CA SER A 274 -21.87 10.95 28.67
C SER A 274 -20.58 10.42 29.32
N GLY A 275 -19.75 11.35 29.81
CA GLY A 275 -18.42 11.05 30.35
C GLY A 275 -17.36 10.64 29.32
N ALA A 276 -17.54 10.97 28.04
CA ALA A 276 -16.49 10.86 27.02
C ALA A 276 -15.53 12.07 27.08
N ALA A 277 -14.25 11.84 26.78
CA ALA A 277 -13.32 12.91 26.42
C ALA A 277 -13.43 13.21 24.93
N VAL A 278 -13.66 14.47 24.57
CA VAL A 278 -13.83 14.91 23.17
C VAL A 278 -12.47 15.03 22.47
N LEU A 279 -12.31 14.33 21.35
CA LEU A 279 -11.09 14.34 20.55
C LEU A 279 -11.25 15.38 19.44
N ARG A 280 -10.78 16.60 19.71
CA ARG A 280 -10.94 17.75 18.82
C ARG A 280 -10.35 17.49 17.43
N ASN A 281 -11.17 17.66 16.40
CA ASN A 281 -10.82 17.46 14.99
C ASN A 281 -10.61 18.81 14.28
N PRO A 282 -9.36 19.18 13.93
CA PRO A 282 -9.11 20.40 13.16
C PRO A 282 -9.33 20.22 11.65
N ARG A 283 -9.37 18.99 11.11
CA ARG A 283 -9.51 18.75 9.66
C ARG A 283 -10.93 18.43 9.18
N GLY A 284 -11.88 18.10 10.06
CA GLY A 284 -13.31 17.92 9.76
C GLY A 284 -14.30 18.67 10.68
N THR A 285 -15.56 18.22 10.69
CA THR A 285 -16.62 18.70 11.62
C THR A 285 -16.96 17.70 12.73
N ALA A 286 -16.72 16.40 12.50
CA ALA A 286 -16.96 15.35 13.48
C ALA A 286 -15.81 15.31 14.49
N PRO A 287 -16.02 15.55 15.80
CA PRO A 287 -15.02 15.18 16.80
C PRO A 287 -14.92 13.65 16.88
N GLY A 288 -13.76 13.15 17.28
CA GLY A 288 -13.67 11.81 17.84
C GLY A 288 -14.11 11.82 19.31
N GLN A 289 -14.29 10.66 19.91
CA GLN A 289 -14.68 10.54 21.32
C GLN A 289 -13.90 9.41 21.98
N ARG A 290 -13.48 9.59 23.23
CA ARG A 290 -12.75 8.57 24.01
C ARG A 290 -13.51 8.28 25.30
N VAL A 291 -14.09 7.10 25.41
CA VAL A 291 -14.97 6.70 26.51
C VAL A 291 -14.29 5.62 27.35
N GLU A 292 -14.21 5.83 28.67
CA GLU A 292 -13.71 4.82 29.62
C GLU A 292 -14.89 4.12 30.32
N ALA A 293 -14.90 2.79 30.33
CA ALA A 293 -15.98 1.97 30.88
C ALA A 293 -15.46 0.67 31.51
N GLY A 294 -15.42 0.59 32.85
CA GLY A 294 -15.15 -0.66 33.57
C GLY A 294 -13.75 -1.27 33.35
N GLY A 295 -12.78 -0.47 32.90
CA GLY A 295 -11.43 -0.92 32.51
C GLY A 295 -11.23 -1.03 30.98
N LEU A 296 -12.31 -1.01 30.20
CA LEU A 296 -12.25 -0.84 28.75
C LEU A 296 -12.06 0.65 28.39
N THR A 297 -11.29 0.93 27.34
CA THR A 297 -11.34 2.22 26.63
C THR A 297 -11.88 2.02 25.22
N VAL A 298 -12.83 2.87 24.81
CA VAL A 298 -13.35 2.93 23.44
C VAL A 298 -12.95 4.27 22.81
N PHE A 299 -12.34 4.24 21.64
CA PHE A 299 -12.17 5.40 20.78
C PHE A 299 -13.18 5.33 19.63
N LEU A 300 -13.94 6.39 19.42
CA LEU A 300 -14.72 6.63 18.22
C LEU A 300 -13.94 7.61 17.33
N LEU A 301 -13.62 7.19 16.11
CA LEU A 301 -12.81 7.92 15.13
C LEU A 301 -13.59 8.10 13.80
N PRO A 302 -13.36 9.20 13.06
CA PRO A 302 -14.07 9.47 11.81
C PRO A 302 -13.67 8.48 10.71
N GLY A 303 -14.60 8.13 9.82
CA GLY A 303 -14.34 7.24 8.68
C GLY A 303 -13.54 7.86 7.53
N VAL A 304 -13.28 9.18 7.58
CA VAL A 304 -12.51 9.92 6.56
C VAL A 304 -11.01 9.76 6.83
N PRO A 305 -10.19 9.18 5.92
CA PRO A 305 -8.82 8.78 6.25
C PRO A 305 -7.91 9.89 6.79
N PHE A 306 -7.92 11.08 6.18
CA PHE A 306 -7.07 12.19 6.63
C PHE A 306 -7.53 12.78 7.98
N GLU A 307 -8.82 12.67 8.32
CA GLU A 307 -9.33 13.07 9.64
C GLU A 307 -8.94 12.04 10.71
N LEU A 308 -9.04 10.74 10.37
CA LEU A 308 -8.61 9.65 11.23
C LEU A 308 -7.11 9.75 11.54
N GLU A 309 -6.26 9.96 10.53
CA GLU A 309 -4.82 10.17 10.71
C GLU A 309 -4.52 11.34 11.65
N THR A 310 -5.28 12.44 11.53
CA THR A 310 -5.14 13.62 12.41
C THR A 310 -5.50 13.30 13.87
N LEU A 311 -6.53 12.48 14.09
CA LEU A 311 -6.94 12.09 15.44
C LEU A 311 -6.05 11.00 16.03
N VAL A 312 -5.45 10.17 15.17
CA VAL A 312 -4.41 9.22 15.55
C VAL A 312 -3.18 9.97 16.07
N GLU A 313 -2.65 10.91 15.28
CA GLU A 313 -1.49 11.75 15.59
C GLU A 313 -1.70 12.60 16.85
N LEU A 314 -2.82 13.33 16.94
CA LEU A 314 -3.05 14.29 18.03
C LEU A 314 -3.54 13.66 19.35
N HIS A 315 -4.18 12.48 19.32
CA HIS A 315 -4.87 11.93 20.50
C HIS A 315 -4.57 10.46 20.79
N LEU A 316 -4.54 9.58 19.78
CA LEU A 316 -4.35 8.14 20.02
C LEU A 316 -2.89 7.78 20.32
N GLU A 317 -1.93 8.23 19.51
CA GLU A 317 -0.51 7.90 19.71
C GLU A 317 0.05 8.44 21.04
N PRO A 318 -0.25 9.69 21.48
CA PRO A 318 0.13 10.16 22.82
C PRO A 318 -0.47 9.30 23.95
N TRP A 319 -1.75 8.93 23.84
CA TRP A 319 -2.45 8.09 24.82
C TRP A 319 -1.90 6.66 24.90
N LEU A 320 -1.47 6.12 23.75
CA LEU A 320 -0.82 4.82 23.64
C LEU A 320 0.63 4.85 24.17
N ALA A 321 1.40 5.90 23.87
CA ALA A 321 2.77 6.07 24.35
C ALA A 321 2.86 6.16 25.88
N GLU A 322 1.92 6.88 26.51
CA GLU A 322 1.74 6.93 27.96
C GLU A 322 1.53 5.51 28.53
N ARG A 323 0.61 4.73 27.94
CA ARG A 323 0.20 3.41 28.46
C ARG A 323 1.15 2.27 28.13
N SER A 324 1.92 2.38 27.05
CA SER A 324 3.02 1.44 26.75
C SER A 324 4.28 1.77 27.54
N GLY A 325 4.35 2.90 28.24
CA GLY A 325 5.53 3.35 28.96
C GLY A 325 6.72 3.60 28.02
N GLY A 326 6.46 4.15 26.83
CA GLY A 326 7.45 4.32 25.77
C GLY A 326 7.93 3.02 25.11
N ARG A 327 7.37 1.85 25.47
CA ARG A 327 7.65 0.57 24.78
C ARG A 327 6.85 0.45 23.49
N GLY A 328 7.37 -0.35 22.56
CA GLY A 328 6.86 -0.36 21.20
C GLY A 328 7.59 -1.33 20.27
N ARG A 329 7.19 -1.32 19.00
CA ARG A 329 7.86 -2.00 17.88
C ARG A 329 8.13 -0.99 16.77
N GLU A 330 9.40 -0.74 16.48
CA GLU A 330 9.84 0.07 15.33
C GLU A 330 10.33 -0.86 14.22
N ARG A 331 10.15 -0.45 12.96
CA ARG A 331 10.67 -1.14 11.79
C ARG A 331 11.35 -0.18 10.83
N ARG A 332 12.43 -0.63 10.20
CA ARG A 332 13.10 0.07 9.09
C ARG A 332 13.40 -0.91 7.98
N THR A 333 13.51 -0.43 6.75
CA THR A 333 13.65 -1.29 5.57
C THR A 333 14.87 -0.84 4.76
N VAL A 334 15.93 -1.65 4.81
CA VAL A 334 17.12 -1.48 3.98
C VAL A 334 16.81 -1.96 2.57
N ARG A 335 17.19 -1.18 1.56
CA ARG A 335 16.88 -1.40 0.15
C ARG A 335 18.09 -1.91 -0.62
N VAL A 336 17.94 -3.06 -1.27
CA VAL A 336 19.01 -3.76 -1.99
C VAL A 336 18.66 -3.85 -3.48
N ALA A 337 19.50 -3.30 -4.36
CA ALA A 337 19.28 -3.31 -5.81
C ALA A 337 19.89 -4.55 -6.47
N MET A 338 19.12 -5.20 -7.36
CA MET A 338 19.59 -6.20 -8.33
C MET A 338 20.40 -7.42 -7.79
N ARG A 339 20.46 -7.63 -6.48
CA ARG A 339 21.05 -8.81 -5.84
C ARG A 339 19.97 -9.91 -5.66
N PRO A 340 20.23 -11.18 -6.04
CA PRO A 340 19.26 -12.25 -5.85
C PRO A 340 18.90 -12.47 -4.36
N GLU A 341 17.66 -12.87 -4.12
CA GLU A 341 17.12 -13.16 -2.77
C GLU A 341 17.99 -14.16 -1.99
N SER A 342 18.38 -15.27 -2.62
CA SER A 342 19.28 -16.28 -2.04
C SER A 342 20.70 -15.78 -1.74
N ASP A 343 21.14 -14.71 -2.42
CA ASP A 343 22.44 -14.08 -2.19
C ASP A 343 22.38 -12.95 -1.17
N VAL A 344 21.17 -12.48 -0.82
CA VAL A 344 20.92 -11.64 0.35
C VAL A 344 20.76 -12.53 1.58
N ASP A 345 19.89 -13.54 1.53
CA ASP A 345 19.61 -14.48 2.62
C ASP A 345 20.89 -15.10 3.20
N ARG A 346 21.69 -15.78 2.36
CA ARG A 346 22.99 -16.34 2.71
C ARG A 346 24.00 -15.33 3.28
N ALA A 347 23.92 -14.06 2.86
CA ALA A 347 24.81 -13.01 3.36
C ALA A 347 24.35 -12.40 4.69
N LEU A 348 23.09 -12.62 5.09
CA LEU A 348 22.54 -12.19 6.37
C LEU A 348 22.68 -13.24 7.49
N GLU A 349 23.24 -14.43 7.20
CA GLU A 349 23.57 -15.44 8.20
C GLU A 349 24.31 -14.87 9.44
N PRO A 350 25.33 -13.99 9.31
CA PRO A 350 25.98 -13.38 10.47
C PRO A 350 25.06 -12.42 11.25
N ALA A 351 24.21 -11.65 10.56
CA ALA A 351 23.27 -10.73 11.21
C ALA A 351 22.15 -11.47 11.95
N TRP A 352 21.68 -12.62 11.45
CA TRP A 352 20.73 -13.46 12.19
C TRP A 352 21.36 -14.15 13.40
N ALA A 353 22.64 -14.52 13.33
CA ALA A 353 23.37 -15.03 14.49
C ALA A 353 23.55 -13.94 15.58
N GLU A 354 23.70 -12.68 15.18
CA GLU A 354 23.89 -11.53 16.08
C GLU A 354 22.58 -10.98 16.68
N PHE A 355 21.51 -10.87 15.88
CA PHE A 355 20.28 -10.18 16.27
C PHE A 355 19.03 -11.06 16.40
N GLY A 356 19.10 -12.33 15.98
CA GLY A 356 17.99 -13.29 15.92
C GLY A 356 17.17 -13.22 14.62
N ARG A 357 16.57 -14.35 14.22
CA ARG A 357 15.80 -14.45 12.95
C ARG A 357 14.60 -13.50 12.90
N ASP A 358 13.87 -13.30 14.01
CA ASP A 358 12.69 -12.44 14.04
C ASP A 358 13.00 -10.94 13.85
N ALA A 359 14.27 -10.53 14.02
CA ALA A 359 14.69 -9.13 13.92
C ALA A 359 14.99 -8.68 12.48
N LEU A 360 15.18 -9.59 11.51
CA LEU A 360 15.43 -9.27 10.10
C LEU A 360 14.60 -10.16 9.17
N THR A 361 13.61 -9.59 8.47
CA THR A 361 12.85 -10.28 7.41
C THR A 361 13.41 -9.94 6.03
N VAL A 362 13.74 -10.93 5.21
CA VAL A 362 13.99 -10.74 3.76
C VAL A 362 12.65 -10.73 3.01
N LEU A 363 12.46 -9.75 2.12
CA LEU A 363 11.26 -9.58 1.31
C LEU A 363 11.65 -9.36 -0.17
N SER A 364 11.31 -10.34 -1.01
CA SER A 364 11.60 -10.35 -2.44
C SER A 364 10.69 -9.41 -3.24
N SER A 365 11.21 -8.75 -4.27
CA SER A 365 10.42 -7.95 -5.23
C SER A 365 11.13 -7.89 -6.60
N PRO A 366 10.43 -7.55 -7.71
CA PRO A 366 11.06 -7.56 -9.03
C PRO A 366 12.25 -6.58 -9.16
N GLY A 367 13.47 -7.13 -9.17
CA GLY A 367 14.72 -6.36 -9.34
C GLY A 367 15.26 -5.70 -8.07
N GLU A 368 14.68 -5.98 -6.91
CA GLU A 368 15.14 -5.49 -5.61
C GLU A 368 14.82 -6.48 -4.48
N VAL A 369 15.55 -6.37 -3.38
CA VAL A 369 15.25 -7.07 -2.12
C VAL A 369 15.13 -6.03 -1.01
N ARG A 370 14.12 -6.18 -0.17
CA ARG A 370 13.90 -5.38 1.04
C ARG A 370 14.32 -6.20 2.26
N VAL A 371 15.24 -5.68 3.06
CA VAL A 371 15.63 -6.27 4.35
C VAL A 371 14.96 -5.44 5.44
N ARG A 372 13.85 -5.97 5.97
CA ARG A 372 13.02 -5.29 6.97
C ARG A 372 13.49 -5.65 8.38
N LEU A 373 14.13 -4.69 9.01
CA LEU A 373 14.60 -4.71 10.37
C LEU A 373 13.42 -4.45 11.33
N THR A 374 13.36 -5.16 12.45
CA THR A 374 12.34 -5.00 13.49
C THR A 374 12.99 -4.95 14.87
N ALA A 375 12.74 -3.89 15.63
CA ALA A 375 13.18 -3.77 17.02
C ALA A 375 12.02 -3.53 17.98
N GLU A 376 12.04 -4.26 19.09
CA GLU A 376 11.16 -4.07 20.24
C GLU A 376 11.99 -3.71 21.46
N GLY A 377 11.41 -2.92 22.36
CA GLY A 377 12.09 -2.39 23.55
C GLY A 377 11.55 -1.02 23.95
N ALA A 378 12.23 -0.36 24.89
CA ALA A 378 12.04 1.07 25.16
C ALA A 378 12.53 1.93 23.98
N GLU A 379 12.06 3.16 23.89
CA GLU A 379 12.29 4.05 22.73
C GLU A 379 13.78 4.28 22.42
N SER A 380 14.58 4.59 23.43
CA SER A 380 16.04 4.74 23.32
C SER A 380 16.77 3.46 22.91
N GLU A 381 16.21 2.28 23.22
CA GLU A 381 16.78 0.98 22.86
C GLU A 381 16.46 0.60 21.40
N ARG A 382 15.25 0.91 20.94
CA ARG A 382 14.77 0.56 19.58
C ARG A 382 15.60 1.22 18.49
N GLY A 383 15.77 2.54 18.57
CA GLY A 383 16.55 3.32 17.60
C GLY A 383 17.97 2.77 17.49
N ALA A 384 18.70 2.76 18.60
CA ALA A 384 20.09 2.28 18.64
C ALA A 384 20.25 0.80 18.22
N ARG A 385 19.24 -0.06 18.41
CA ARG A 385 19.25 -1.44 17.89
C ARG A 385 19.04 -1.45 16.37
N LEU A 386 18.13 -0.64 15.85
CA LEU A 386 17.90 -0.51 14.40
C LEU A 386 19.09 0.10 13.67
N ASP A 387 19.77 1.09 14.27
CA ASP A 387 20.99 1.69 13.71
C ASP A 387 22.07 0.61 13.52
N ARG A 388 22.40 -0.15 14.57
CA ARG A 388 23.37 -1.26 14.49
C ARG A 388 22.97 -2.35 13.50
N MET A 389 21.68 -2.71 13.44
CA MET A 389 21.19 -3.70 12.48
C MET A 389 21.31 -3.19 11.03
N ALA A 390 21.04 -1.90 10.78
CA ALA A 390 21.18 -1.30 9.46
C ALA A 390 22.65 -1.15 9.04
N GLU A 391 23.53 -0.78 9.97
CA GLU A 391 24.99 -0.79 9.77
C GLU A 391 25.50 -2.18 9.42
N ARG A 392 25.15 -3.21 10.19
CA ARG A 392 25.55 -4.60 9.94
C ARG A 392 25.05 -5.13 8.59
N VAL A 393 23.82 -4.78 8.19
CA VAL A 393 23.29 -5.12 6.86
C VAL A 393 24.03 -4.37 5.75
N ARG A 394 24.38 -3.11 5.96
CA ARG A 394 25.21 -2.32 5.01
C ARG A 394 26.62 -2.90 4.86
N GLU A 395 27.25 -3.37 5.93
CA GLU A 395 28.54 -4.09 5.87
C GLU A 395 28.45 -5.39 5.05
N LEU A 396 27.45 -6.24 5.33
CA LEU A 396 27.31 -7.57 4.74
C LEU A 396 26.85 -7.54 3.27
N LEU A 397 26.11 -6.50 2.88
CA LEU A 397 25.56 -6.37 1.53
C LEU A 397 26.34 -5.35 0.66
N GLY A 398 27.16 -4.49 1.27
CA GLY A 398 28.02 -3.51 0.61
C GLY A 398 27.26 -2.60 -0.36
N ASP A 399 27.92 -2.26 -1.47
CA ASP A 399 27.40 -1.38 -2.52
C ASP A 399 26.04 -1.79 -3.07
N SER A 400 25.59 -3.05 -2.91
CA SER A 400 24.25 -3.46 -3.36
C SER A 400 23.11 -2.80 -2.56
N VAL A 401 23.39 -2.22 -1.39
CA VAL A 401 22.44 -1.35 -0.67
C VAL A 401 22.39 0.03 -1.35
N TYR A 402 21.18 0.54 -1.59
CA TYR A 402 20.97 1.87 -2.16
C TYR A 402 20.30 2.88 -1.20
N GLY A 403 19.84 2.44 -0.03
CA GLY A 403 19.35 3.32 1.04
C GLY A 403 18.37 2.63 1.99
N GLU A 404 17.64 3.44 2.77
CA GLU A 404 16.65 2.98 3.77
C GLU A 404 15.33 3.72 3.62
N GLY A 405 14.21 2.98 3.73
CA GLY A 405 12.84 3.49 3.66
C GLY A 405 11.89 2.56 2.92
N GLU A 406 10.67 2.39 3.43
CA GLU A 406 9.67 1.50 2.81
C GLU A 406 9.20 2.00 1.44
N GLU A 407 9.15 3.32 1.24
CA GLU A 407 8.82 3.97 -0.03
C GLU A 407 10.06 4.48 -0.81
N LEU A 408 11.28 4.15 -0.38
CA LEU A 408 12.50 4.64 -1.04
C LEU A 408 12.74 3.93 -2.38
N ALA A 409 12.41 4.65 -3.46
CA ALA A 409 12.58 4.22 -4.83
C ALA A 409 14.01 4.48 -5.35
N LEU A 410 14.53 3.62 -6.22
CA LEU A 410 15.90 3.71 -6.75
C LEU A 410 16.08 4.93 -7.69
N GLU A 411 15.02 5.32 -8.40
CA GLU A 411 14.98 6.53 -9.24
C GLU A 411 15.14 7.82 -8.42
N GLN A 412 14.66 7.86 -7.18
CA GLN A 412 14.86 8.99 -6.27
C GLN A 412 16.34 9.14 -5.94
N VAL A 413 16.99 8.06 -5.49
CA VAL A 413 18.42 8.05 -5.13
C VAL A 413 19.31 8.41 -6.33
N VAL A 414 19.01 7.90 -7.53
CA VAL A 414 19.73 8.29 -8.75
C VAL A 414 19.51 9.76 -9.09
N GLY A 415 18.27 10.26 -8.98
CA GLY A 415 17.94 11.67 -9.22
C GLY A 415 18.65 12.63 -8.27
N ASP A 416 18.71 12.30 -6.97
CA ASP A 416 19.40 13.09 -5.96
C ASP A 416 20.93 13.07 -6.17
N LEU A 417 21.52 11.91 -6.51
CA LEU A 417 22.94 11.81 -6.84
C LEU A 417 23.33 12.63 -8.08
N LEU A 418 22.45 12.73 -9.08
CA LEU A 418 22.63 13.57 -10.26
C LEU A 418 22.48 15.06 -9.92
N ALA A 419 21.38 15.43 -9.25
CA ALA A 419 21.07 16.81 -8.87
C ALA A 419 22.16 17.42 -7.97
N ALA A 420 22.63 16.67 -6.96
CA ALA A 420 23.70 17.11 -6.05
C ALA A 420 25.06 17.32 -6.76
N ARG A 421 25.24 16.76 -7.96
CA ARG A 421 26.46 16.92 -8.78
C ARG A 421 26.27 17.87 -9.96
N GLY A 422 25.07 18.45 -10.14
CA GLY A 422 24.71 19.25 -11.32
C GLY A 422 24.79 18.48 -12.64
N ARG A 423 24.53 17.16 -12.62
CA ARG A 423 24.65 16.26 -13.77
C ARG A 423 23.31 15.84 -14.33
N THR A 424 23.29 15.50 -15.60
CA THR A 424 22.09 15.14 -16.38
C THR A 424 22.16 13.73 -16.97
N VAL A 425 20.99 13.11 -17.18
CA VAL A 425 20.85 11.80 -17.82
C VAL A 425 19.73 11.79 -18.87
N ALA A 426 20.02 11.23 -20.04
CA ALA A 426 19.06 10.97 -21.10
C ALA A 426 18.83 9.46 -21.28
N THR A 427 17.67 9.05 -21.82
CA THR A 427 17.36 7.63 -22.09
C THR A 427 17.08 7.32 -23.56
N ALA A 428 17.43 6.11 -23.97
CA ALA A 428 17.08 5.47 -25.23
C ALA A 428 16.50 4.08 -24.93
N GLU A 429 15.19 3.94 -25.14
CA GLU A 429 14.43 2.77 -24.73
C GLU A 429 13.82 2.03 -25.92
N SER A 430 14.15 0.76 -26.08
CA SER A 430 13.41 -0.14 -26.97
C SER A 430 12.44 -1.00 -26.16
N CYS A 431 12.88 -2.12 -25.58
CA CYS A 431 11.97 -3.11 -24.98
C CYS A 431 11.21 -2.62 -23.73
N THR A 432 11.74 -1.64 -23.00
CA THR A 432 11.09 -1.02 -21.84
C THR A 432 10.00 -0.04 -22.22
N GLY A 433 10.06 0.58 -23.41
CA GLY A 433 8.98 1.38 -23.99
C GLY A 433 8.64 2.67 -23.23
N GLY A 434 9.64 3.42 -22.77
CA GLY A 434 9.47 4.69 -22.05
C GLY A 434 9.30 4.54 -20.52
N LEU A 435 9.41 3.32 -19.99
CA LEU A 435 9.24 3.04 -18.56
C LEU A 435 10.39 3.61 -17.71
N LEU A 436 11.61 3.75 -18.24
CA LEU A 436 12.69 4.38 -17.47
C LEU A 436 12.53 5.91 -17.44
N ALA A 437 12.16 6.52 -18.56
CA ALA A 437 11.80 7.93 -18.63
C ALA A 437 10.66 8.27 -17.66
N GLU A 438 9.56 7.51 -17.69
CA GLU A 438 8.41 7.70 -16.79
C GLU A 438 8.83 7.65 -15.31
N ARG A 439 9.58 6.61 -14.91
CA ARG A 439 10.13 6.48 -13.55
C ARG A 439 11.00 7.67 -13.14
N LEU A 440 11.92 8.10 -14.00
CA LEU A 440 12.77 9.27 -13.73
C LEU A 440 11.95 10.55 -13.59
N THR A 441 10.88 10.73 -14.37
CA THR A 441 9.99 11.90 -14.28
C THR A 441 9.04 11.89 -13.07
N ARG A 442 8.69 10.70 -12.54
CA ARG A 442 7.82 10.55 -11.35
C ARG A 442 8.38 11.23 -10.11
N VAL A 443 9.71 11.36 -10.01
CA VAL A 443 10.41 12.06 -8.94
C VAL A 443 10.18 13.58 -9.04
N PRO A 444 9.68 14.25 -7.98
CA PRO A 444 9.46 15.70 -8.00
C PRO A 444 10.74 16.53 -8.25
N GLY A 445 10.70 17.39 -9.26
CA GLY A 445 11.85 18.21 -9.67
C GLY A 445 12.88 17.47 -10.52
N SER A 446 12.50 16.34 -11.11
CA SER A 446 13.26 15.55 -12.09
C SER A 446 13.81 16.36 -13.28
N SER A 447 13.14 17.46 -13.66
CA SER A 447 13.62 18.41 -14.67
C SER A 447 15.00 19.04 -14.38
N ARG A 448 15.52 18.93 -13.16
CA ARG A 448 16.90 19.34 -12.82
C ARG A 448 17.98 18.42 -13.41
N TYR A 449 17.67 17.16 -13.71
CA TYR A 449 18.63 16.16 -14.16
C TYR A 449 18.16 15.33 -15.38
N PHE A 450 16.87 15.36 -15.74
CA PHE A 450 16.33 14.58 -16.86
C PHE A 450 15.85 15.50 -18.00
N PRO A 451 16.71 15.83 -18.99
CA PRO A 451 16.31 16.61 -20.17
C PRO A 451 15.35 15.87 -21.11
N GLY A 452 15.28 14.53 -21.06
CA GLY A 452 14.33 13.74 -21.83
C GLY A 452 14.81 12.34 -22.21
N GLY A 453 14.03 11.67 -23.05
CA GLY A 453 14.33 10.32 -23.55
C GLY A 453 13.65 10.00 -24.88
N VAL A 454 14.14 8.96 -25.55
CA VAL A 454 13.68 8.51 -26.88
C VAL A 454 13.22 7.06 -26.81
N VAL A 455 12.00 6.77 -27.29
CA VAL A 455 11.47 5.41 -27.40
C VAL A 455 11.72 4.86 -28.82
N ALA A 456 12.93 4.34 -29.06
CA ALA A 456 13.37 3.81 -30.34
C ALA A 456 12.90 2.35 -30.56
N TYR A 457 11.58 2.18 -30.67
CA TYR A 457 10.96 0.86 -30.63
C TYR A 457 11.28 0.00 -31.88
N SER A 458 11.27 0.58 -33.09
CA SER A 458 11.69 -0.08 -34.34
C SER A 458 13.10 0.34 -34.76
N ASP A 459 13.75 -0.45 -35.61
CA ASP A 459 15.17 -0.26 -35.96
C ASP A 459 15.40 0.99 -36.81
N ALA A 460 14.46 1.32 -37.70
CA ALA A 460 14.45 2.62 -38.40
C ALA A 460 14.49 3.82 -37.43
N GLN A 461 13.81 3.73 -36.28
CA GLN A 461 13.83 4.78 -35.26
C GLN A 461 15.13 4.78 -34.44
N LYS A 462 15.78 3.62 -34.26
CA LYS A 462 17.13 3.54 -33.66
C LYS A 462 18.16 4.29 -34.51
N THR A 463 18.12 4.14 -35.82
CA THR A 463 18.99 4.91 -36.74
C THR A 463 18.58 6.38 -36.82
N ALA A 464 17.31 6.71 -37.08
CA ALA A 464 16.87 8.09 -37.34
C ALA A 464 17.01 9.02 -36.10
N LEU A 465 16.60 8.54 -34.93
CA LEU A 465 16.55 9.38 -33.72
C LEU A 465 17.85 9.36 -32.91
N LEU A 466 18.60 8.25 -32.96
CA LEU A 466 19.74 7.98 -32.06
C LEU A 466 21.04 7.62 -32.79
N GLU A 467 21.07 7.67 -34.13
CA GLU A 467 22.28 7.44 -34.94
C GLU A 467 22.89 6.05 -34.75
N VAL A 468 22.08 5.03 -34.39
CA VAL A 468 22.53 3.63 -34.41
C VAL A 468 22.79 3.22 -35.85
N PRO A 469 24.02 2.80 -36.22
CA PRO A 469 24.33 2.45 -37.60
C PRO A 469 23.49 1.28 -38.11
N ALA A 470 23.08 1.35 -39.38
CA ALA A 470 22.32 0.28 -40.03
C ALA A 470 23.14 -1.01 -40.19
N SER A 471 24.48 -0.91 -40.26
CA SER A 471 25.42 -2.03 -40.21
C SER A 471 25.22 -2.87 -38.95
N ASP A 472 25.28 -2.22 -37.79
CA ASP A 472 25.28 -2.86 -36.46
C ASP A 472 23.95 -3.58 -36.19
N LEU A 473 22.86 -3.01 -36.72
CA LEU A 473 21.52 -3.58 -36.68
C LEU A 473 21.38 -4.80 -37.60
N ALA A 474 22.01 -4.78 -38.79
CA ALA A 474 22.00 -5.90 -39.72
C ALA A 474 22.94 -7.05 -39.29
N GLU A 475 24.12 -6.75 -38.77
CA GLU A 475 25.14 -7.74 -38.40
C GLU A 475 24.88 -8.39 -37.04
N HIS A 476 24.51 -7.60 -36.02
CA HIS A 476 24.37 -8.10 -34.64
C HIS A 476 22.92 -8.24 -34.18
N GLY A 477 21.98 -7.63 -34.91
CA GLY A 477 20.57 -7.53 -34.55
C GLY A 477 20.29 -6.48 -33.46
N ALA A 478 19.05 -5.99 -33.43
CA ALA A 478 18.57 -4.98 -32.48
C ALA A 478 18.80 -5.32 -31.00
N VAL A 479 18.83 -6.60 -30.64
CA VAL A 479 19.20 -7.10 -29.30
C VAL A 479 20.66 -7.56 -29.33
N SER A 480 21.56 -6.63 -29.02
CA SER A 480 23.01 -6.84 -28.99
C SER A 480 23.70 -5.81 -28.08
N GLU A 481 24.97 -6.04 -27.76
CA GLU A 481 25.79 -5.09 -27.00
C GLU A 481 26.10 -3.82 -27.80
N VAL A 482 26.46 -3.98 -29.07
CA VAL A 482 26.81 -2.86 -29.96
C VAL A 482 25.63 -1.89 -30.08
N VAL A 483 24.42 -2.41 -30.34
CA VAL A 483 23.21 -1.58 -30.39
C VAL A 483 22.89 -0.94 -29.03
N ALA A 484 23.06 -1.64 -27.91
CA ALA A 484 22.86 -1.03 -26.58
C ALA A 484 23.82 0.15 -26.32
N ARG A 485 25.11 -0.01 -26.67
CA ARG A 485 26.13 1.03 -26.57
C ARG A 485 25.83 2.22 -27.51
N ALA A 486 25.42 1.94 -28.74
CA ALA A 486 25.04 2.96 -29.72
C ALA A 486 23.81 3.76 -29.26
N LEU A 487 22.77 3.09 -28.74
CA LEU A 487 21.59 3.72 -28.15
C LEU A 487 21.97 4.66 -26.98
N ALA A 488 22.83 4.21 -26.07
CA ALA A 488 23.30 4.99 -24.93
C ALA A 488 24.08 6.24 -25.37
N ALA A 489 25.02 6.09 -26.31
CA ALA A 489 25.80 7.19 -26.84
C ALA A 489 24.95 8.16 -27.67
N GLY A 490 23.97 7.65 -28.42
CA GLY A 490 22.99 8.42 -29.18
C GLY A 490 22.13 9.31 -28.28
N ALA A 491 21.56 8.74 -27.21
CA ALA A 491 20.77 9.50 -26.23
C ALA A 491 21.59 10.64 -25.61
N ARG A 492 22.82 10.32 -25.17
CA ARG A 492 23.76 11.29 -24.60
C ARG A 492 24.02 12.46 -25.54
N ARG A 493 24.35 12.20 -26.81
CA ARG A 493 24.62 13.23 -27.83
C ARG A 493 23.37 14.04 -28.18
N ARG A 494 22.30 13.36 -28.57
CA ARG A 494 21.09 13.99 -29.15
C ARG A 494 20.26 14.79 -28.16
N LEU A 495 20.38 14.50 -26.87
CA LEU A 495 19.68 15.22 -25.79
C LEU A 495 20.62 16.04 -24.89
N GLY A 496 21.89 16.21 -25.29
CA GLY A 496 22.84 17.13 -24.64
C GLY A 496 23.22 16.78 -23.20
N ALA A 497 23.08 15.51 -22.79
CA ALA A 497 23.22 15.09 -21.40
C ALA A 497 24.65 14.64 -21.03
N ASP A 498 25.01 14.71 -19.75
CA ASP A 498 26.26 14.17 -19.22
C ASP A 498 26.33 12.65 -19.40
N PHE A 499 25.20 11.98 -19.15
CA PHE A 499 25.02 10.53 -19.26
C PHE A 499 23.90 10.17 -20.23
N GLY A 500 24.02 9.02 -20.89
CA GLY A 500 22.96 8.42 -21.71
C GLY A 500 22.79 6.94 -21.41
N ILE A 501 21.55 6.48 -21.29
CA ILE A 501 21.19 5.09 -21.00
C ILE A 501 20.60 4.45 -22.26
N GLY A 502 21.13 3.31 -22.70
CA GLY A 502 20.60 2.53 -23.82
C GLY A 502 20.03 1.19 -23.36
N ILE A 503 18.79 0.87 -23.74
CA ILE A 503 18.09 -0.36 -23.36
C ILE A 503 17.50 -1.07 -24.58
N THR A 504 17.93 -2.31 -24.81
CA THR A 504 17.35 -3.22 -25.82
C THR A 504 17.26 -4.65 -25.28
N GLY A 505 16.28 -5.45 -25.74
CA GLY A 505 16.06 -6.79 -25.22
C GLY A 505 14.79 -7.50 -25.69
N VAL A 506 14.70 -8.79 -25.41
CA VAL A 506 13.52 -9.62 -25.65
C VAL A 506 12.67 -9.65 -24.38
N ALA A 507 11.64 -8.80 -24.33
CA ALA A 507 10.72 -8.75 -23.20
C ALA A 507 9.69 -9.91 -23.19
N GLY A 508 9.49 -10.62 -24.30
CA GLY A 508 8.49 -11.68 -24.40
C GLY A 508 7.05 -11.16 -24.58
N PRO A 509 6.04 -12.06 -24.57
CA PRO A 509 6.19 -13.52 -24.45
C PRO A 509 6.87 -14.18 -25.65
N GLU A 510 6.83 -13.52 -26.82
CA GLU A 510 7.44 -13.98 -28.07
C GLU A 510 8.76 -13.25 -28.39
N GLY A 511 9.38 -13.60 -29.52
CA GLY A 511 10.58 -12.93 -30.05
C GLY A 511 11.91 -13.38 -29.44
N GLY A 512 11.92 -14.49 -28.68
CA GLY A 512 13.14 -15.13 -28.19
C GLY A 512 13.64 -16.24 -29.11
N SER A 513 14.95 -16.49 -29.10
CA SER A 513 15.61 -17.66 -29.67
C SER A 513 16.42 -18.41 -28.60
N ASP A 514 17.00 -19.56 -28.92
CA ASP A 514 17.85 -20.29 -27.96
C ASP A 514 19.10 -19.48 -27.54
N GLU A 515 19.66 -18.68 -28.45
CA GLU A 515 20.79 -17.78 -28.18
C GLU A 515 20.40 -16.50 -27.41
N LYS A 516 19.19 -15.99 -27.71
CA LYS A 516 18.64 -14.73 -27.19
C LYS A 516 17.22 -14.99 -26.62
N PRO A 517 17.07 -15.80 -25.56
CA PRO A 517 15.77 -16.18 -25.04
C PRO A 517 15.04 -14.98 -24.40
N VAL A 518 13.73 -15.14 -24.21
CA VAL A 518 12.92 -14.18 -23.43
C VAL A 518 13.59 -13.88 -22.08
N GLY A 519 13.63 -12.59 -21.73
CA GLY A 519 14.40 -12.09 -20.59
C GLY A 519 15.81 -11.60 -20.94
N THR A 520 16.32 -11.86 -22.15
CA THR A 520 17.63 -11.33 -22.60
C THR A 520 17.56 -9.82 -22.78
N VAL A 521 18.35 -9.06 -22.02
CA VAL A 521 18.42 -7.59 -22.10
C VAL A 521 19.89 -7.16 -22.14
N HIS A 522 20.19 -6.17 -22.99
CA HIS A 522 21.47 -5.48 -23.04
C HIS A 522 21.24 -4.02 -22.61
N LEU A 523 22.00 -3.60 -21.60
CA LEU A 523 21.98 -2.25 -21.03
C LEU A 523 23.34 -1.59 -21.24
N ALA A 524 23.37 -0.30 -21.53
CA ALA A 524 24.61 0.48 -21.50
C ALA A 524 24.40 1.87 -20.89
N ILE A 525 25.43 2.36 -20.21
CA ILE A 525 25.56 3.72 -19.68
C ILE A 525 26.75 4.37 -20.39
N ALA A 526 26.49 5.35 -21.24
CA ALA A 526 27.50 6.23 -21.80
C ALA A 526 27.66 7.45 -20.89
N GLY A 527 28.90 7.84 -20.57
CA GLY A 527 29.22 8.98 -19.71
C GLY A 527 30.60 9.58 -20.01
N PRO A 528 31.09 10.51 -19.18
CA PRO A 528 32.37 11.17 -19.40
C PRO A 528 33.58 10.21 -19.40
N SER A 529 33.50 9.13 -18.63
CA SER A 529 34.55 8.09 -18.50
C SER A 529 34.46 6.95 -19.53
N GLY A 530 33.59 7.06 -20.54
CA GLY A 530 33.39 6.04 -21.57
C GLY A 530 32.01 5.39 -21.52
N VAL A 531 31.92 4.10 -21.89
CA VAL A 531 30.64 3.36 -21.96
C VAL A 531 30.72 2.04 -21.20
N ARG A 532 29.93 1.92 -20.13
CA ARG A 532 29.75 0.67 -19.37
C ARG A 532 28.58 -0.11 -19.95
N HIS A 533 28.68 -1.44 -20.03
CA HIS A 533 27.63 -2.32 -20.56
C HIS A 533 27.33 -3.45 -19.57
N ARG A 534 26.12 -4.02 -19.64
CA ARG A 534 25.74 -5.26 -18.98
C ARG A 534 24.75 -6.05 -19.82
N ARG A 535 25.03 -7.33 -20.09
CA ARG A 535 24.05 -8.32 -20.56
C ARG A 535 23.35 -8.95 -19.33
N LEU A 536 22.05 -9.17 -19.43
CA LEU A 536 21.21 -9.76 -18.39
C LEU A 536 20.29 -10.82 -18.99
N ARG A 537 19.90 -11.79 -18.15
CA ARG A 537 18.79 -12.73 -18.40
C ARG A 537 17.80 -12.63 -17.24
N LEU A 538 16.72 -11.90 -17.44
CA LEU A 538 15.76 -11.52 -16.42
C LEU A 538 14.56 -12.49 -16.40
N PRO A 539 14.20 -13.09 -15.26
CA PRO A 539 13.09 -14.06 -15.20
C PRO A 539 11.72 -13.36 -15.09
N GLY A 540 10.69 -13.99 -15.67
CA GLY A 540 9.30 -13.60 -15.51
C GLY A 540 8.59 -13.25 -16.83
N ASP A 541 7.39 -12.69 -16.70
CA ASP A 541 6.58 -12.18 -17.81
C ASP A 541 7.11 -10.85 -18.37
N ARG A 542 6.44 -10.36 -19.43
CA ARG A 542 6.78 -9.12 -20.13
C ARG A 542 6.81 -7.87 -19.24
N ALA A 543 5.90 -7.74 -18.27
CA ALA A 543 5.91 -6.60 -17.35
C ALA A 543 7.07 -6.72 -16.36
N ARG A 544 7.29 -7.91 -15.79
CA ARG A 544 8.39 -8.17 -14.85
C ARG A 544 9.77 -8.01 -15.50
N VAL A 545 9.96 -8.46 -16.74
CA VAL A 545 11.21 -8.24 -17.50
C VAL A 545 11.44 -6.75 -17.77
N ARG A 546 10.43 -6.00 -18.21
CA ARG A 546 10.53 -4.53 -18.43
C ARG A 546 10.90 -3.78 -17.16
N TRP A 547 10.26 -4.09 -16.03
CA TRP A 547 10.57 -3.44 -14.75
C TRP A 547 11.98 -3.77 -14.25
N GLN A 548 12.39 -5.05 -14.30
CA GLN A 548 13.75 -5.46 -13.89
C GLN A 548 14.83 -4.84 -14.78
N ALA A 549 14.55 -4.59 -16.07
CA ALA A 549 15.46 -3.88 -16.97
C ALA A 549 15.66 -2.41 -16.57
N THR A 550 14.61 -1.71 -16.13
CA THR A 550 14.75 -0.31 -15.65
C THR A 550 15.40 -0.24 -14.27
N GLN A 551 15.13 -1.20 -13.36
CA GLN A 551 15.88 -1.35 -12.11
C GLN A 551 17.38 -1.50 -12.36
N ALA A 552 17.76 -2.42 -13.25
CA ALA A 552 19.16 -2.67 -13.57
C ALA A 552 19.87 -1.52 -14.28
N ALA A 553 19.14 -0.71 -15.06
CA ALA A 553 19.68 0.49 -15.69
C ALA A 553 19.96 1.62 -14.68
N LEU A 554 19.02 1.86 -13.76
CA LEU A 554 19.21 2.81 -12.65
C LEU A 554 20.38 2.39 -11.75
N GLU A 555 20.46 1.10 -11.41
CA GLU A 555 21.54 0.57 -10.58
C GLU A 555 22.91 0.68 -11.26
N LEU A 556 23.00 0.36 -12.56
CA LEU A 556 24.25 0.50 -13.31
C LEU A 556 24.70 1.97 -13.43
N LEU A 557 23.76 2.92 -13.51
CA LEU A 557 24.08 4.35 -13.43
C LEU A 557 24.52 4.75 -12.01
N ARG A 558 23.84 4.28 -10.96
CA ARG A 558 24.21 4.56 -9.56
C ARG A 558 25.65 4.13 -9.28
N GLN A 559 26.04 2.93 -9.73
CA GLN A 559 27.41 2.42 -9.62
C GLN A 559 28.42 3.35 -10.32
N VAL A 560 28.14 3.79 -11.56
CA VAL A 560 28.99 4.74 -12.29
C VAL A 560 29.12 6.10 -11.58
N LEU A 561 28.05 6.61 -10.96
CA LEU A 561 28.06 7.86 -10.21
C LEU A 561 28.85 7.77 -8.89
N LEU A 562 28.85 6.60 -8.24
CA LEU A 562 29.62 6.34 -7.02
C LEU A 562 31.12 6.16 -7.32
N GLU A 563 31.47 5.36 -8.33
CA GLU A 563 32.86 5.18 -8.80
C GLU A 563 33.50 6.52 -9.19
N ALA A 564 32.77 7.36 -9.94
CA ALA A 564 33.20 8.71 -10.31
C ALA A 564 33.38 9.66 -9.11
N SER A 565 32.84 9.33 -7.94
CA SER A 565 33.02 10.09 -6.71
C SER A 565 34.26 9.64 -5.93
N ALA A 566 34.60 8.34 -5.96
CA ALA A 566 35.81 7.81 -5.34
C ALA A 566 37.08 8.25 -6.08
N GLY A 567 37.05 8.28 -7.42
CA GLY A 567 38.18 8.69 -8.27
C GLY A 567 38.50 10.19 -8.29
N GLY A 568 37.74 11.02 -7.57
CA GLY A 568 37.90 12.49 -7.53
C GLY A 568 38.43 13.03 -6.19
N ALA A 569 38.90 12.16 -5.29
CA ALA A 569 39.30 12.49 -3.91
C ALA A 569 40.76 12.11 -3.59
N GLY A 570 41.63 12.03 -4.61
CA GLY A 570 43.06 11.74 -4.51
C GLY A 570 43.91 12.77 -5.24
#